data_AF-A0A7I6GXU2-F1
#
_entry.id   AF-A0A7I6GXU2-F1
#
_cell.length_a   1.000
_cell.length_b   1.000
_cell.length_c   1.000
_cell.angle_alpha   90.00
_cell.angle_beta   90.00
_cell.angle_gamma   90.00
#
_symmetry.space_group_name_H-M   'P 1'
#
loop_
_entity.id
_entity.type
_entity.pdbx_description
1 polymer ?
#
loop_
_entity_poly.entity_id
_entity_poly.type
_entity_poly.pdbx_seq_one_letter_code
_entity_poly.pdbx_strand_id
1 'polypeptide(L)'
;MKILKEIKDNEYYKLGWYKTLMLYKKYKLAKSQTYEYLKIASAIENGIIEELFLLENGIKETIIFLRNSNSDTVKKSKQNPIKPLRFQLKSKKSYDFYKSNAKFTGFLLDELFESQRDLVNKLLKRYKQLKG
;
A
#
# COMPACT_ATOMS: atom_id res chain seq x y z
N MET A 1 11.50 -22.30 13.89
CA MET A 1 10.20 -22.85 14.36
C MET A 1 9.77 -22.43 15.77
N LYS A 2 10.67 -22.11 16.72
CA LYS A 2 10.29 -21.74 18.11
C LYS A 2 9.24 -20.62 18.23
N ILE A 3 9.38 -19.56 17.41
CA ILE A 3 8.42 -18.43 17.38
C ILE A 3 7.04 -18.86 16.87
N LEU A 4 6.99 -19.61 15.77
CA LEU A 4 5.72 -20.11 15.20
C LEU A 4 5.03 -21.10 16.14
N LYS A 5 5.80 -21.97 16.81
CA LYS A 5 5.29 -22.86 17.84
C LYS A 5 4.64 -22.07 18.99
N GLU A 6 5.34 -21.05 19.51
CA GLU A 6 4.76 -20.20 20.56
C GLU A 6 3.51 -19.44 20.11
N ILE A 7 3.48 -18.97 18.85
CA ILE A 7 2.30 -18.34 18.25
C ILE A 7 1.13 -19.32 18.16
N LYS A 8 1.39 -20.57 17.79
CA LYS A 8 0.39 -21.64 17.72
C LYS A 8 -0.14 -22.00 19.10
N ASP A 9 0.77 -22.27 20.04
CA ASP A 9 0.44 -22.69 21.41
C ASP A 9 -0.39 -21.64 22.18
N ASN A 10 -0.17 -20.35 21.89
CA ASN A 10 -0.89 -19.25 22.53
C ASN A 10 -1.95 -18.59 21.64
N GLU A 11 -2.19 -19.15 20.45
CA GLU A 11 -3.14 -18.64 19.44
C GLU A 11 -3.02 -17.13 19.16
N TYR A 12 -1.80 -16.58 19.10
CA TYR A 12 -1.60 -15.13 19.01
C TYR A 12 -2.21 -14.48 17.77
N TYR A 13 -2.48 -15.26 16.72
CA TYR A 13 -3.16 -14.81 15.50
C TYR A 13 -4.67 -14.56 15.68
N LYS A 14 -5.31 -15.12 16.71
CA LYS A 14 -6.71 -14.83 17.09
C LYS A 14 -6.83 -13.62 18.02
N LEU A 15 -5.71 -13.12 18.52
CA LEU A 15 -5.65 -12.12 19.59
C LEU A 15 -5.37 -10.71 19.06
N GLY A 16 -5.80 -9.69 19.80
CA GLY A 16 -5.64 -8.29 19.41
C GLY A 16 -4.17 -7.82 19.37
N TRP A 17 -3.98 -6.65 18.74
CA TRP A 17 -2.70 -5.95 18.53
C TRP A 17 -1.75 -5.92 19.75
N TYR A 18 -2.28 -5.79 20.96
CA TYR A 18 -1.47 -5.72 22.18
C TYR A 18 -0.63 -6.99 22.44
N LYS A 19 -1.16 -8.18 22.17
CA LYS A 19 -0.38 -9.43 22.37
C LYS A 19 0.64 -9.64 21.25
N THR A 20 0.33 -9.18 20.03
CA THR A 20 1.31 -9.08 18.93
C THR A 20 2.49 -8.20 19.30
N LEU A 21 2.25 -7.13 20.10
CA LEU A 21 3.33 -6.27 20.58
C LEU A 21 4.31 -6.99 21.53
N MET A 22 3.88 -8.03 22.24
CA MET A 22 4.78 -8.77 23.14
C MET A 22 5.77 -9.66 22.36
N LEU A 23 5.33 -10.23 21.23
CA LEU A 23 6.16 -11.10 20.40
C LEU A 23 7.38 -10.39 19.82
N TYR A 24 7.19 -9.20 19.21
CA TYR A 24 8.32 -8.50 18.60
C TYR A 24 9.34 -8.03 19.65
N LYS A 25 8.90 -7.66 20.85
CA LYS A 25 9.80 -7.29 21.97
C LYS A 25 10.57 -8.50 22.49
N LYS A 26 9.87 -9.62 22.74
CA LYS A 26 10.47 -10.85 23.29
C LYS A 26 11.53 -11.44 22.36
N TYR A 27 11.26 -11.42 21.05
CA TYR A 27 12.13 -12.02 20.04
C TYR A 27 13.02 -11.02 19.30
N LYS A 28 12.99 -9.74 19.67
CA LYS A 28 13.72 -8.65 18.98
C LYS A 28 13.48 -8.63 17.46
N LEU A 29 12.25 -8.92 17.04
CA LEU A 29 11.86 -8.97 15.63
C LEU A 29 11.43 -7.59 15.12
N ALA A 30 11.55 -7.37 13.81
CA ALA A 30 10.84 -6.28 13.18
C ALA A 30 9.33 -6.51 13.24
N LYS A 31 8.55 -5.42 13.29
CA LYS A 31 7.07 -5.49 13.29
C LYS A 31 6.54 -6.23 12.06
N SER A 32 7.13 -5.96 10.88
CA SER A 32 6.79 -6.62 9.63
C SER A 32 7.01 -8.13 9.69
N GLN A 33 8.16 -8.58 10.19
CA GLN A 33 8.48 -10.00 10.36
C GLN A 33 7.50 -10.68 11.34
N THR A 34 7.15 -10.00 12.43
CA THR A 34 6.17 -10.54 13.41
C THR A 34 4.81 -10.76 12.75
N TYR A 35 4.37 -9.82 11.91
CA TYR A 35 3.12 -9.96 11.15
C TYR A 35 3.18 -11.11 10.14
N GLU A 36 4.32 -11.32 9.47
CA GLU A 36 4.53 -12.46 8.57
C GLU A 36 4.40 -13.80 9.31
N TYR A 37 4.99 -13.93 10.51
CA TYR A 37 4.83 -15.14 11.32
C TYR A 37 3.39 -15.39 11.76
N LEU A 38 2.66 -14.35 12.16
CA LEU A 38 1.24 -14.48 12.49
C LEU A 38 0.41 -14.92 11.27
N LYS A 39 0.71 -14.36 10.09
CA LYS A 39 0.03 -14.72 8.84
C LYS A 39 0.25 -16.19 8.48
N ILE A 40 1.49 -16.69 8.63
CA ILE A 40 1.80 -18.11 8.39
C ILE A 40 1.06 -19.00 9.39
N ALA A 41 1.11 -18.68 10.68
CA ALA A 41 0.45 -19.49 11.71
C ALA A 41 -1.07 -19.59 11.48
N SER A 42 -1.71 -18.47 11.14
CA SER A 42 -3.13 -18.44 10.79
C SER A 42 -3.43 -19.21 9.51
N ALA A 43 -2.56 -19.16 8.50
CA ALA A 43 -2.75 -19.90 7.26
C ALA A 43 -2.64 -21.42 7.48
N ILE A 44 -1.74 -21.88 8.35
CA ILE A 44 -1.64 -23.29 8.74
C ILE A 44 -2.89 -23.74 9.49
N GLU A 45 -3.34 -22.94 10.46
CA GLU A 45 -4.54 -23.27 11.24
C GLU A 45 -5.80 -23.36 10.36
N ASN A 46 -5.95 -22.44 9.41
CA ASN A 46 -7.06 -22.42 8.46
C ASN A 46 -6.92 -23.45 7.33
N GLY A 47 -5.89 -24.30 7.33
CA GLY A 47 -5.66 -25.31 6.31
C GLY A 47 -5.30 -24.75 4.91
N ILE A 48 -4.90 -23.48 4.82
CA ILE A 48 -4.50 -22.84 3.56
C ILE A 48 -3.14 -23.36 3.10
N ILE A 49 -2.26 -23.70 4.04
CA ILE A 49 -0.96 -24.33 3.80
C ILE A 49 -0.71 -25.41 4.86
N GLU A 50 0.04 -26.44 4.48
CA GLU A 50 0.50 -27.46 5.43
C GLU A 50 1.79 -27.02 6.13
N GLU A 51 2.05 -27.56 7.32
CA GLU A 51 3.31 -27.31 8.04
C GLU A 51 4.53 -27.86 7.28
N LEU A 52 4.35 -28.96 6.53
CA LEU A 52 5.37 -29.51 5.64
C LEU A 52 5.75 -28.53 4.52
N PHE A 53 4.77 -27.85 3.93
CA PHE A 53 5.02 -26.86 2.89
C PHE A 53 5.92 -25.71 3.39
N LEU A 54 5.71 -25.25 4.62
CA LEU A 54 6.57 -24.24 5.25
C LEU A 54 8.00 -24.76 5.49
N LEU A 55 8.15 -26.03 5.89
CA LEU A 55 9.45 -26.65 6.13
C LEU A 55 10.27 -26.79 4.84
N GLU A 56 9.62 -27.18 3.75
CA GLU A 56 10.26 -27.40 2.45
C GLU A 56 10.63 -26.09 1.75
N ASN A 57 9.74 -25.10 1.78
CA ASN A 57 9.89 -23.86 1.00
C ASN A 57 10.44 -22.68 1.83
N GLY A 58 10.42 -22.80 3.17
CA GLY A 58 10.84 -21.75 4.08
C GLY A 58 9.88 -20.57 4.15
N ILE A 59 10.17 -19.65 5.09
CA ILE A 59 9.28 -18.53 5.45
C ILE A 59 9.05 -17.57 4.28
N LYS A 60 10.10 -17.23 3.54
CA LYS A 60 10.04 -16.21 2.48
C LYS A 60 9.11 -16.65 1.34
N GLU A 61 9.32 -17.84 0.81
CA GLU A 61 8.49 -18.37 -0.28
C GLU A 61 7.06 -18.65 0.18
N THR A 62 6.89 -19.11 1.43
CA THR A 62 5.56 -19.26 2.02
C THR A 62 4.80 -17.92 2.08
N ILE A 63 5.46 -16.82 2.45
CA ILE A 63 4.84 -15.50 2.44
C ILE A 63 4.48 -15.02 1.03
N ILE A 64 5.35 -15.27 0.04
CA ILE A 64 5.07 -14.94 -1.36
C ILE A 64 3.85 -15.73 -1.84
N PHE A 65 3.82 -17.03 -1.57
CA PHE A 65 2.68 -17.90 -1.86
C PHE A 65 1.39 -17.35 -1.23
N LEU A 66 1.39 -17.06 0.08
CA LEU A 66 0.24 -16.51 0.81
C LEU A 66 -0.17 -15.10 0.36
N ARG A 67 0.68 -14.35 -0.33
CA ARG A 67 0.32 -13.05 -0.93
C ARG A 67 -0.37 -13.24 -2.28
N ASN A 68 0.02 -14.27 -3.02
CA ASN A 68 -0.52 -14.57 -4.34
C ASN A 68 -1.80 -15.42 -4.27
N SER A 69 -1.91 -16.34 -3.32
CA SER A 69 -3.11 -17.17 -3.12
C SER A 69 -4.30 -16.38 -2.56
N ASN A 70 -4.03 -15.35 -1.74
CA ASN A 70 -5.05 -14.41 -1.24
C ASN A 70 -5.48 -13.36 -2.29
N SER A 71 -5.07 -13.50 -3.56
CA SER A 71 -5.37 -12.51 -4.60
C SER A 71 -6.84 -12.48 -5.04
N ASP A 72 -7.62 -13.52 -4.71
CA ASP A 72 -9.07 -13.56 -4.98
C ASP A 72 -9.92 -12.96 -3.84
N THR A 73 -9.45 -12.99 -2.59
CA THR A 73 -10.21 -12.53 -1.41
C THR A 73 -9.81 -11.13 -0.90
N VAL A 74 -8.58 -10.70 -1.16
CA VAL A 74 -8.16 -9.33 -0.87
C VAL A 74 -8.51 -8.49 -2.09
N LYS A 75 -9.58 -7.69 -2.01
CA LYS A 75 -9.86 -6.61 -2.96
C LYS A 75 -8.53 -5.93 -3.28
N LYS A 76 -7.99 -6.16 -4.48
CA LYS A 76 -6.88 -5.38 -4.99
C LYS A 76 -7.26 -3.93 -4.71
N SER A 77 -6.38 -3.20 -4.04
CA SER A 77 -6.52 -1.76 -3.92
C SER A 77 -7.03 -1.27 -5.26
N LYS A 78 -8.15 -0.52 -5.29
CA LYS A 78 -8.60 0.21 -6.48
C LYS A 78 -7.55 1.29 -6.75
N GLN A 79 -6.33 0.86 -7.06
CA GLN A 79 -5.24 1.70 -7.46
C GLN A 79 -5.72 2.25 -8.79
N ASN A 80 -6.04 3.54 -8.81
CA ASN A 80 -6.38 4.21 -10.04
C ASN A 80 -5.31 3.85 -11.08
N PRO A 81 -5.70 3.44 -12.29
CA PRO A 81 -4.75 3.06 -13.33
C PRO A 81 -3.79 4.22 -13.65
N ILE A 82 -4.21 5.45 -13.37
CA ILE A 82 -3.44 6.67 -13.54
C ILE A 82 -2.92 7.14 -12.18
N LYS A 83 -1.60 7.38 -12.10
CA LYS A 83 -0.95 7.96 -10.92
C LYS A 83 -1.45 9.40 -10.70
N PRO A 84 -1.74 9.82 -9.46
CA PRO A 84 -2.20 11.17 -9.19
C PRO A 84 -1.11 12.19 -9.51
N LEU A 85 -1.49 13.24 -10.26
CA LEU A 85 -0.62 14.35 -10.59
C LEU A 85 -0.37 15.22 -9.34
N ARG A 86 0.89 15.57 -9.09
CA ARG A 86 1.30 16.39 -7.94
C ARG A 86 1.86 17.72 -8.41
N PHE A 87 1.29 18.82 -7.92
CA PHE A 87 1.74 20.18 -8.23
C PHE A 87 2.29 20.87 -6.99
N GLN A 88 3.35 21.66 -7.18
CA GLN A 88 3.81 22.63 -6.19
C GLN A 88 3.41 24.02 -6.66
N LEU A 89 2.43 24.61 -5.98
CA LEU A 89 1.94 25.96 -6.29
C LEU A 89 2.71 26.99 -5.47
N LYS A 90 3.06 28.11 -6.09
CA LYS A 90 3.86 29.18 -5.44
C LYS A 90 3.09 29.96 -4.38
N SER A 91 1.76 30.00 -4.47
CA SER A 91 0.90 30.76 -3.55
C SER A 91 0.05 29.82 -2.71
N LYS A 92 -0.04 30.12 -1.41
CA LYS A 92 -0.88 29.39 -0.48
C LYS A 92 -2.37 29.50 -0.83
N LYS A 93 -2.81 30.69 -1.25
CA LYS A 93 -4.20 30.94 -1.67
C LYS A 93 -4.60 30.08 -2.87
N SER A 94 -3.74 29.98 -3.88
CA SER A 94 -4.05 29.14 -5.05
C SER A 94 -4.03 27.65 -4.68
N TYR A 95 -3.09 27.23 -3.83
CA TYR A 95 -3.08 25.86 -3.31
C TYR A 95 -4.37 25.50 -2.57
N ASP A 96 -4.80 26.34 -1.63
CA ASP A 96 -6.00 26.06 -0.83
C ASP A 96 -7.26 26.01 -1.70
N PHE A 97 -7.38 26.90 -2.69
CA PHE A 97 -8.50 26.90 -3.65
C PHE A 97 -8.57 25.61 -4.48
N TYR A 98 -7.48 25.21 -5.15
CA TYR A 98 -7.49 24.01 -5.99
C TYR A 98 -7.61 22.73 -5.16
N LYS A 99 -7.05 22.73 -3.94
CA LYS A 99 -7.18 21.60 -3.02
C LYS A 99 -8.61 21.40 -2.54
N SER A 100 -9.31 22.47 -2.14
CA SER A 100 -10.72 22.37 -1.73
C SER A 100 -11.64 22.00 -2.90
N ASN A 101 -11.22 22.32 -4.13
CA ASN A 101 -11.96 22.04 -5.37
C ASN A 101 -11.28 20.98 -6.24
N ALA A 102 -10.82 19.87 -5.65
CA ALA A 102 -10.01 18.86 -6.38
C ALA A 102 -10.71 18.26 -7.62
N LYS A 103 -12.02 17.97 -7.54
CA LYS A 103 -12.80 17.45 -8.68
C LYS A 103 -12.90 18.46 -9.81
N PHE A 104 -13.19 19.71 -9.47
CA PHE A 104 -13.24 20.81 -10.43
C PHE A 104 -11.87 21.07 -11.06
N THR A 105 -10.79 20.99 -10.27
CA THR A 105 -9.43 21.14 -10.80
C THR A 105 -9.11 20.07 -11.84
N GLY A 106 -9.54 18.82 -11.62
CA GLY A 106 -9.41 17.76 -12.62
C GLY A 106 -10.17 18.10 -13.90
N PHE A 107 -11.47 18.39 -13.78
CA PHE A 107 -12.30 18.81 -14.90
C PHE A 107 -11.72 20.01 -15.68
N LEU A 108 -11.25 21.04 -14.97
CA LEU A 108 -10.64 22.22 -15.57
C LEU A 108 -9.42 21.87 -16.43
N LEU A 109 -8.55 20.97 -15.94
CA LEU A 109 -7.35 20.58 -16.66
C LEU A 109 -7.67 19.75 -17.91
N ASP A 110 -8.65 18.87 -17.83
CA ASP A 110 -9.10 18.06 -18.96
C ASP A 110 -9.77 18.96 -20.02
N GLU A 111 -10.70 19.82 -19.61
CA GLU A 111 -11.39 20.77 -20.48
C GLU A 111 -10.39 21.71 -21.18
N LEU A 112 -9.43 22.29 -20.45
CA LEU A 112 -8.40 23.14 -21.05
C LEU A 112 -7.56 22.41 -22.09
N PHE A 113 -7.28 21.12 -21.87
CA PHE A 113 -6.47 20.32 -22.80
C PHE A 113 -7.26 19.86 -24.02
N GLU A 114 -8.56 19.62 -23.88
CA GLU A 114 -9.45 19.17 -24.96
C GLU A 114 -9.95 20.35 -25.81
N SER A 115 -10.50 21.39 -25.19
CA SER A 115 -11.18 22.48 -25.89
C SER A 115 -10.34 23.75 -26.06
N GLN A 116 -9.31 23.98 -25.23
CA GLN A 116 -8.52 25.22 -25.25
C GLN A 116 -7.01 25.02 -25.45
N ARG A 117 -6.62 24.11 -26.36
CA ARG A 117 -5.20 23.81 -26.63
C ARG A 117 -4.35 25.02 -26.99
N ASP A 118 -4.90 25.98 -27.72
CA ASP A 118 -4.14 27.18 -28.12
C ASP A 118 -3.72 28.01 -26.91
N LEU A 119 -4.61 28.15 -25.93
CA LEU A 119 -4.31 28.82 -24.67
C LEU A 119 -3.25 28.05 -23.88
N VAL A 120 -3.36 26.73 -23.79
CA VAL A 120 -2.36 25.87 -23.15
C VAL A 120 -0.99 26.04 -23.81
N ASN A 121 -0.93 26.01 -25.14
CA ASN A 121 0.30 26.19 -25.92
C ASN A 121 0.91 27.58 -25.70
N LYS A 122 0.09 28.64 -25.65
CA LYS A 122 0.55 30.00 -25.36
C LYS A 122 1.16 30.11 -23.97
N LEU A 123 0.49 29.54 -22.95
CA LEU A 123 1.01 29.51 -21.58
C LEU A 123 2.30 28.69 -21.48
N LEU A 124 2.38 27.55 -22.18
CA LEU A 124 3.57 26.71 -22.21
C LEU A 124 4.77 27.44 -22.85
N LYS A 125 4.55 28.17 -23.96
CA LYS A 125 5.59 29.01 -24.58
C LYS A 125 6.10 30.07 -23.60
N ARG A 126 5.19 30.81 -22.95
CA ARG A 126 5.55 31.82 -21.96
C ARG A 126 6.32 31.22 -20.78
N TYR A 127 5.88 30.07 -20.27
CA TYR A 127 6.57 29.36 -19.19
C TYR A 127 8.00 28.99 -19.57
N LYS A 128 8.23 28.48 -20.80
CA LYS A 128 9.57 28.16 -21.30
C LYS A 128 10.46 29.40 -21.41
N GLN A 129 9.91 30.53 -21.86
CA GLN A 129 10.65 31.80 -21.94
C GLN A 129 11.06 32.33 -20.55
N LEU A 130 10.20 32.19 -19.55
CA LEU A 130 10.50 32.61 -18.16
C LEU A 130 11.44 31.65 -17.41
N LYS A 131 11.70 30.46 -17.97
CA LYS A 131 12.68 29.50 -17.49
C LYS A 131 14.06 29.64 -18.16
N GLY A 132 14.15 30.52 -19.16
CA GLY A 132 15.40 30.89 -19.84
C GLY A 132 16.35 31.61 -18.91
#